data_AF-A0A5S3T0R5-F1
#
_entry.id   AF-A0A5S3T0R5-F1
#
_cell.length_a   1.000
_cell.length_b   1.000
_cell.length_c   1.000
_cell.angle_alpha   90.00
_cell.angle_beta   90.00
_cell.angle_gamma   90.00
#
_symmetry.space_group_name_H-M   'P 1'
#
loop_
_entity.id
_entity.type
_entity.pdbx_description
1 polymer ?
#
loop_
_entity_poly.entity_id
_entity_poly.type
_entity_poly.pdbx_seq_one_letter_code
_entity_poly.pdbx_strand_id
1 'polypeptide(L)'
;VFARSHKHAVLLQSVFDEMFPQFAGKFCQVIDNYDPRAEQLIDDFKGGDQSTNDQLTIAISVDMLDTGIDVPEIVNLVFAKPIKSKVKFWQMIGRGTR
;
A
#
# COMPACT_ATOMS: atom_id res chain seq x y z
N VAL A 1 -3.53 -1.42 1.34
CA VAL A 1 -4.34 -0.83 2.44
C VAL A 1 -4.36 0.69 2.31
N PHE A 2 -5.53 1.32 2.28
CA PHE A 2 -5.66 2.78 2.20
C PHE A 2 -5.84 3.40 3.59
N ALA A 3 -4.80 4.07 4.08
CA ALA A 3 -4.78 4.73 5.39
C ALA A 3 -5.20 6.20 5.30
N ARG A 4 -5.73 6.72 6.41
CA ARG A 4 -6.23 8.11 6.51
C ARG A 4 -5.12 9.17 6.48
N SER A 5 -3.96 8.86 7.06
CA SER A 5 -2.83 9.78 7.18
C SER A 5 -1.54 8.99 7.39
N HIS A 6 -0.38 9.64 7.22
CA HIS A 6 0.92 9.00 7.45
C HIS A 6 1.01 8.37 8.85
N LYS A 7 0.61 9.12 9.88
CA LYS A 7 0.58 8.60 11.27
C LYS A 7 -0.30 7.37 11.41
N HIS A 8 -1.43 7.32 10.71
CA HIS A 8 -2.29 6.14 10.72
C HIS A 8 -1.64 4.97 9.97
N ALA A 9 -0.96 5.22 8.86
CA ALA A 9 -0.25 4.18 8.11
C ALA A 9 0.87 3.54 8.93
N VAL A 10 1.69 4.36 9.60
CA VAL A 10 2.76 3.88 10.50
C VAL A 10 2.18 3.07 11.66
N LEU A 11 1.06 3.51 12.25
CA LEU A 11 0.39 2.74 13.30
C LEU A 11 -0.11 1.37 12.80
N LEU A 12 -0.68 1.32 11.60
CA LEU A 12 -1.12 0.05 11.00
C LEU A 12 0.06 -0.89 10.75
N GLN A 13 1.20 -0.36 10.30
CA GLN A 13 2.42 -1.13 10.14
C GLN A 13 2.93 -1.65 11.49
N SER A 14 3.02 -0.80 12.51
CA SER A 14 3.53 -1.22 13.82
C SER A 14 2.66 -2.29 14.47
N VAL A 15 1.33 -2.17 14.34
CA VAL A 15 0.39 -3.18 14.83
C VAL A 15 0.55 -4.50 14.07
N PHE A 16 0.78 -4.44 12.75
CA PHE A 16 1.07 -5.64 11.97
C PHE A 16 2.37 -6.31 12.41
N ASP A 17 3.44 -5.54 12.57
CA ASP A 17 4.75 -6.05 12.99
C ASP A 17 4.72 -6.66 14.40
N GLU A 18 3.91 -6.10 15.31
CA GLU A 18 3.70 -6.65 16.65
C GLU A 18 2.92 -7.98 16.63
N MET A 19 1.87 -8.06 15.81
CA MET A 19 1.06 -9.28 15.68
C MET A 19 1.75 -10.40 14.90
N PHE A 20 2.62 -10.03 13.96
CA PHE A 20 3.34 -10.98 13.09
C PHE A 20 4.85 -10.68 13.05
N PRO A 21 5.58 -10.89 14.16
CA PRO A 21 7.01 -10.56 14.25
C PRO A 21 7.87 -11.27 13.19
N GLN A 22 7.46 -12.45 12.73
CA GLN A 22 8.16 -13.23 11.71
C GLN A 22 8.17 -12.56 10.32
N PHE A 23 7.26 -11.62 10.07
CA PHE A 23 7.14 -10.89 8.80
C PHE A 23 7.50 -9.41 8.92
N ALA A 24 7.93 -8.99 10.11
CA ALA A 24 8.11 -7.59 10.46
C ALA A 24 9.11 -6.88 9.54
N GLY A 25 8.77 -5.65 9.14
CA GLY A 25 9.65 -4.73 8.42
C GLY A 25 9.89 -5.00 6.94
N LYS A 26 9.60 -6.20 6.41
CA LYS A 26 9.78 -6.53 4.98
C LYS A 26 8.48 -6.80 4.24
N PHE A 27 7.51 -7.41 4.92
CA PHE A 27 6.28 -7.87 4.30
C PHE A 27 5.22 -6.78 4.16
N CYS A 28 5.20 -5.85 5.11
CA CYS A 28 4.25 -4.76 5.21
C CYS A 28 4.98 -3.42 5.28
N GLN A 29 4.78 -2.55 4.29
CA GLN A 29 5.46 -1.25 4.24
C GLN A 29 4.53 -0.09 3.90
N VAL A 30 4.85 1.07 4.46
CA VAL A 30 4.15 2.32 4.22
C VAL A 30 4.70 2.98 2.96
N ILE A 31 3.82 3.33 2.03
CA ILE A 31 4.14 4.05 0.80
C ILE A 31 3.39 5.37 0.78
N ASP A 32 4.10 6.48 0.95
CA ASP A 32 3.54 7.82 0.99
C ASP A 32 4.35 8.83 0.17
N ASN A 33 3.76 10.01 -0.07
CA ASN A 33 4.39 11.10 -0.84
C ASN A 33 5.60 11.75 -0.14
N TYR A 34 5.87 11.43 1.13
CA TYR A 34 6.92 12.08 1.90
C TYR A 34 8.21 11.25 1.90
N ASP A 35 8.13 9.93 1.67
CA ASP A 35 9.32 9.08 1.56
C ASP A 35 9.96 9.24 0.17
N PRO A 36 11.23 9.69 0.08
CA PRO A 36 11.95 9.77 -1.19
C PRO A 36 12.14 8.41 -1.86
N ARG A 37 11.91 7.30 -1.15
CA ARG A 37 11.97 5.93 -1.69
C ARG A 37 10.61 5.42 -2.16
N ALA A 38 9.58 6.25 -2.18
CA ALA A 38 8.23 5.83 -2.55
C ALA A 38 8.18 5.13 -3.92
N GLU A 39 8.91 5.63 -4.93
CA GLU A 39 8.99 4.99 -6.25
C GLU A 39 9.58 3.57 -6.16
N GLN A 40 10.71 3.41 -5.46
CA GLN A 40 11.32 2.09 -5.27
C GLN A 40 10.39 1.13 -4.51
N LEU A 41 9.68 1.61 -3.48
CA LEU A 41 8.72 0.79 -2.74
C LEU A 41 7.53 0.35 -3.59
N ILE A 42 7.15 1.17 -4.57
CA ILE A 42 6.11 0.81 -5.53
C ILE A 42 6.61 -0.29 -6.47
N ASP A 43 7.86 -0.19 -6.92
CA ASP A 43 8.47 -1.22 -7.77
C ASP A 43 8.70 -2.53 -7.01
N ASP A 44 9.14 -2.46 -5.76
CA ASP A 44 9.21 -3.60 -4.84
C ASP A 44 7.82 -4.25 -4.66
N PHE A 45 6.75 -3.45 -4.56
CA PHE A 45 5.38 -3.94 -4.41
C PHE A 45 4.80 -4.52 -5.71
N LYS A 46 5.21 -4.01 -6.87
CA LYS A 46 4.83 -4.58 -8.18
C LYS A 46 5.54 -5.90 -8.47
N GLY A 47 6.72 -6.10 -7.88
CA GLY A 47 7.58 -7.23 -8.20
C GLY A 47 8.26 -7.10 -9.57
N GLY A 48 9.03 -8.13 -9.93
CA GLY A 48 9.78 -8.20 -11.20
C GLY A 48 11.24 -7.75 -11.08
N ASP A 49 11.91 -7.56 -12.22
CA ASP A 49 13.37 -7.34 -12.28
C ASP A 49 13.88 -6.07 -11.57
N GLN A 50 12.99 -5.12 -11.28
CA GLN A 50 13.31 -3.84 -10.61
C GLN A 50 13.03 -3.87 -9.10
N SER A 51 12.45 -4.96 -8.60
CA SER A 51 12.19 -5.18 -7.18
C SER A 51 13.50 -5.43 -6.43
N THR A 52 13.68 -4.71 -5.34
CA THR A 52 14.73 -4.95 -4.35
C THR A 52 14.21 -5.73 -3.14
N ASN A 53 12.89 -5.92 -3.04
CA ASN A 53 12.22 -6.61 -1.95
C ASN A 53 11.02 -7.43 -2.43
N ASP A 54 11.29 -8.65 -2.88
CA ASP A 54 10.26 -9.59 -3.39
C ASP A 54 9.31 -10.12 -2.29
N GLN A 55 9.54 -9.79 -1.02
CA GLN A 55 8.68 -10.19 0.09
C GLN A 55 7.58 -9.17 0.37
N LEU A 56 7.62 -7.98 -0.23
CA LEU A 56 6.65 -6.92 0.02
C LEU A 56 5.29 -7.30 -0.55
N THR A 57 4.36 -7.65 0.34
CA THR A 57 3.01 -8.14 -0.05
C THR A 57 1.91 -7.17 0.36
N ILE A 58 2.14 -6.37 1.41
CA ILE A 58 1.16 -5.40 1.91
C ILE A 58 1.73 -3.99 1.79
N ALA A 59 1.20 -3.20 0.86
CA ALA A 59 1.43 -1.76 0.80
C ALA A 59 0.37 -0.99 1.59
N ILE A 60 0.78 -0.17 2.55
CA ILE A 60 -0.10 0.77 3.25
C ILE A 60 0.12 2.16 2.66
N SER A 61 -0.88 2.72 1.98
CA SER A 61 -0.74 3.98 1.26
C SER A 61 -1.60 5.11 1.81
N VAL A 62 -1.04 6.32 1.71
CA VAL A 62 -1.71 7.59 1.95
C VAL A 62 -1.66 8.39 0.65
N ASP A 63 -2.77 8.35 -0.08
CA ASP A 63 -3.04 9.13 -1.31
C ASP A 63 -2.15 8.83 -2.54
N MET A 64 -1.04 8.10 -2.38
CA MET A 64 -0.13 7.65 -3.45
C MET A 64 -0.75 6.56 -4.36
N LEU A 65 -1.40 5.54 -3.79
CA LEU A 65 -2.05 4.47 -4.57
C LEU A 65 -3.31 4.95 -5.32
N ASP A 66 -3.81 6.16 -5.03
CA ASP A 66 -4.99 6.72 -5.71
C ASP A 66 -4.65 7.25 -7.13
N THR A 67 -3.37 7.55 -7.43
CA THR A 67 -2.96 8.34 -8.61
C THR A 67 -2.45 7.55 -9.82
N GLY A 68 -2.56 6.22 -9.85
CA GLY A 68 -2.33 5.45 -11.08
C GLY A 68 -1.25 4.38 -11.03
N ILE A 69 -1.00 3.79 -9.87
CA ILE A 69 -0.17 2.59 -9.77
C ILE A 69 -1.02 1.41 -10.27
N ASP A 70 -0.60 0.83 -11.39
CA ASP A 70 -1.21 -0.37 -11.99
C ASP A 70 -0.44 -1.60 -11.51
N VAL A 71 -1.08 -2.41 -10.67
CA VAL A 71 -0.53 -3.68 -10.18
C VAL A 71 -1.59 -4.75 -10.43
N PRO A 72 -1.52 -5.50 -11.55
CA PRO A 72 -2.54 -6.49 -11.92
C PRO A 72 -2.63 -7.64 -10.91
N GLU A 73 -1.57 -7.89 -10.13
CA GLU A 73 -1.54 -8.97 -9.15
C GLU A 73 -2.29 -8.63 -7.84
N ILE A 74 -2.90 -7.44 -7.72
CA ILE A 74 -3.67 -7.09 -6.52
C ILE A 74 -4.93 -7.95 -6.43
N VAL A 75 -4.98 -8.75 -5.37
CA VAL A 75 -6.17 -9.55 -5.02
C VAL A 75 -7.03 -8.91 -3.93
N ASN A 76 -6.48 -7.97 -3.16
CA ASN A 76 -7.13 -7.41 -1.98
C ASN A 76 -6.99 -5.89 -1.89
N LEU A 77 -8.12 -5.18 -1.84
CA LEU A 77 -8.20 -3.76 -1.54
C LEU A 77 -8.86 -3.54 -0.18
N VAL A 78 -8.10 -2.99 0.77
CA VAL A 78 -8.56 -2.74 2.15
C VAL A 78 -8.64 -1.24 2.41
N PHE A 79 -9.81 -0.75 2.80
CA PHE A 79 -10.05 0.67 3.10
C PHE A 79 -10.07 0.92 4.62
N ALA A 80 -8.99 1.50 5.15
CA ALA A 80 -8.87 1.93 6.55
C ALA A 80 -9.13 3.44 6.69
N LYS A 81 -9.88 4.04 5.77
CA LYS A 81 -10.30 5.45 5.82
C LYS A 81 -11.73 5.59 5.28
N PRO A 82 -12.53 6.54 5.81
CA PRO A 82 -13.85 6.80 5.26
C PRO A 82 -13.72 7.43 3.87
N ILE A 83 -14.44 6.87 2.89
CA ILE A 83 -14.52 7.41 1.52
C ILE A 83 -15.87 8.10 1.36
N LYS A 84 -15.84 9.43 1.22
CA LYS A 84 -17.06 10.26 1.16
C LYS A 84 -17.66 10.39 -0.24
N SER A 85 -16.95 9.96 -1.29
CA SER A 85 -17.38 10.09 -2.68
C SER A 85 -17.55 8.72 -3.32
N LYS A 86 -18.76 8.46 -3.84
CA LYS A 86 -19.07 7.24 -4.61
C LYS A 86 -18.18 7.12 -5.84
N VAL A 87 -17.92 8.23 -6.55
CA VAL A 87 -17.06 8.24 -7.73
C VAL A 87 -15.62 7.85 -7.36
N LYS A 88 -15.07 8.43 -6.28
CA LYS A 88 -13.72 8.11 -5.81
C LYS A 88 -13.60 6.65 -5.39
N PHE A 89 -14.62 6.10 -4.72
CA PHE A 89 -14.65 4.68 -4.34
C PHE A 89 -14.53 3.75 -5.54
N TRP A 90 -15.33 3.98 -6.59
CA TRP A 90 -15.27 3.18 -7.82
C TRP A 90 -13.95 3.36 -8.57
N GLN A 91 -13.38 4.56 -8.58
CA GLN A 91 -12.05 4.80 -9.13
C GLN A 91 -10.99 3.99 -8.38
N MET A 92 -11.04 3.93 -7.05
CA MET A 92 -10.08 3.16 -6.25
C MET A 92 -10.22 1.65 -6.49
N ILE A 93 -11.45 1.13 -6.62
CA ILE A 93 -11.67 -0.30 -6.93
C ILE A 93 -11.15 -0.65 -8.32
N GLY A 94 -11.51 0.13 -9.35
CA GLY A 94 -11.16 -0.18 -10.73
C GLY A 94 -9.66 -0.16 -11.04
N ARG A 95 -8.83 0.30 -10.10
CA ARG A 95 -7.36 0.27 -10.22
C ARG A 95 -6.73 -1.01 -9.67
N GLY A 96 -7.41 -1.75 -8.81
CA GLY A 96 -6.90 -3.00 -8.24
C GLY A 96 -7.60 -4.26 -8.77
N THR A 97 -8.36 -4.18 -9.86
CA THR A 97 -9.15 -5.30 -10.41
C THR A 97 -8.90 -5.53 -11.90
N ARG A 98 -7.65 -5.39 -12.37
CA ARG A 98 -7.29 -5.71 -13.76
C ARG A 98 -6.87 -7.16 -13.91
#